data_AF-A0A3A1PI31-F1
#
_entry.id   AF-A0A3A1PI31-F1
#
_cell.length_a   1.000
_cell.length_b   1.000
_cell.length_c   1.000
_cell.angle_alpha   90.00
_cell.angle_beta   90.00
_cell.angle_gamma   90.00
#
_symmetry.space_group_name_H-M   'P 1'
#
loop_
_entity.id
_entity.type
_entity.pdbx_description
1 polymer ?
#
loop_
_entity_poly.entity_id
_entity_poly.type
_entity_poly.pdbx_seq_one_letter_code
_entity_poly.pdbx_strand_id
1 'polypeptide(L)'
;MGESLNFLVDKMPNQDRELPRITRQAFVFFADPVPGQPNSVQLLSSDSLIPAGPMIEARLERVLTQLAASDALPAITGLKDVISVAGNLAGESETQMFIQTATGAPVSLSVVRRPGMEPHWGVSLGEIVDQGARPPEPETIAWYRFACELPDQLPADSYLQSDRASRRQAQEDYAFIKRELGPCERRMG
;
A
#
# COMPACT_ATOMS: atom_id res chain seq x y z
N MET A 1 29.38 7.92 14.24
CA MET A 1 30.64 7.49 13.60
C MET A 1 30.34 7.35 12.12
N GLY A 2 31.05 8.09 11.27
CA GLY A 2 30.85 8.10 9.82
C GLY A 2 31.72 7.02 9.18
N GLU A 3 31.11 5.87 8.89
CA GLU A 3 31.78 4.80 8.15
C GLU A 3 31.69 5.11 6.64
N SER A 4 32.80 4.92 5.94
CA SER A 4 32.81 5.02 4.48
C SER A 4 32.23 3.74 3.88
N LEU A 5 31.12 3.88 3.13
CA LEU A 5 30.48 2.78 2.42
C LEU A 5 30.89 2.80 0.95
N ASN A 6 31.14 1.63 0.38
CA ASN A 6 31.38 1.42 -1.03
C ASN A 6 30.11 0.91 -1.69
N PHE A 7 29.73 1.48 -2.82
CA PHE A 7 28.61 0.99 -3.62
C PHE A 7 28.92 1.14 -5.10
N LEU A 8 28.42 0.19 -5.89
CA LEU A 8 28.47 0.26 -7.35
C LEU A 8 27.15 0.79 -7.87
N VAL A 9 27.23 1.80 -8.71
CA VAL A 9 26.09 2.37 -9.43
C VAL A 9 26.27 2.06 -10.89
N ASP A 10 25.32 1.32 -11.46
CA ASP A 10 25.18 1.21 -12.90
C ASP A 10 24.26 2.35 -13.36
N LYS A 11 24.89 3.44 -13.82
CA LYS A 11 24.18 4.61 -14.34
C LYS A 11 24.15 4.51 -15.85
N MET A 12 22.94 4.52 -16.43
CA MET A 12 22.83 4.70 -17.87
C MET A 12 23.45 6.06 -18.25
N PRO A 13 24.25 6.11 -19.33
CA PRO A 13 24.75 7.37 -19.85
C PRO A 13 23.59 8.30 -20.19
N ASN A 14 23.76 9.62 -20.00
CA ASN A 14 22.80 10.60 -20.49
C ASN A 14 22.73 10.56 -22.04
N GLN A 15 21.85 11.36 -22.66
CA GLN A 15 21.72 11.41 -24.12
C GLN A 15 23.05 11.72 -24.84
N ASP A 16 23.99 12.37 -24.14
CA ASP A 16 25.33 12.71 -24.60
C ASP A 16 26.39 11.62 -24.31
N ARG A 17 25.96 10.43 -23.86
CA ARG A 17 26.82 9.30 -23.42
C ARG A 17 27.76 9.60 -22.24
N GLU A 18 27.50 10.66 -21.49
CA GLU A 18 28.23 10.97 -20.26
C GLU A 18 27.59 10.30 -19.05
N LEU A 19 28.43 9.76 -18.15
CA LEU A 19 27.97 9.30 -16.85
C LEU A 19 27.53 10.50 -16.01
N PRO A 20 26.32 10.48 -15.40
CA PRO A 20 25.86 11.56 -14.54
C PRO A 20 26.84 11.79 -13.39
N ARG A 21 27.45 12.98 -13.34
CA ARG A 21 28.38 13.34 -12.26
C ARG A 21 27.66 13.32 -10.92
N ILE A 22 28.15 12.52 -9.97
CA ILE A 22 27.73 12.63 -8.58
C ILE A 22 28.42 13.88 -8.02
N THR A 23 27.64 14.95 -7.84
CA THR A 23 28.08 16.23 -7.31
C THR A 23 28.34 16.13 -5.80
N ARG A 24 29.11 17.07 -5.22
CA ARG A 24 29.34 17.17 -3.77
C ARG A 24 28.07 17.65 -3.04
N GLN A 25 27.02 16.86 -3.07
CA GLN A 25 25.76 17.09 -2.37
C GLN A 25 25.39 15.84 -1.56
N ALA A 26 24.51 16.01 -0.58
CA ALA A 26 23.97 14.90 0.19
C ALA A 26 22.95 14.11 -0.64
N PHE A 27 22.90 12.80 -0.44
CA PHE A 27 21.94 11.90 -1.07
C PHE A 27 21.35 10.97 0.00
N VAL A 28 20.08 10.64 -0.17
CA VAL A 28 19.45 9.47 0.46
C VAL A 28 19.60 8.31 -0.51
N PHE A 29 19.96 7.13 0.00
CA PHE A 29 20.00 5.92 -0.82
C PHE A 29 19.27 4.74 -0.17
N PHE A 30 18.70 3.89 -1.02
CA PHE A 30 18.10 2.62 -0.60
C PHE A 30 18.95 1.47 -1.15
N ALA A 31 19.44 0.60 -0.27
CA ALA A 31 20.39 -0.44 -0.64
C ALA A 31 20.33 -1.64 0.31
N ASP A 32 20.70 -2.80 -0.21
CA ASP A 32 20.94 -4.02 0.56
C ASP A 32 22.43 -4.20 0.88
N PRO A 33 22.79 -4.74 2.05
CA PRO A 33 24.16 -5.12 2.35
C PRO A 33 24.61 -6.27 1.46
N VAL A 34 25.87 -6.28 1.03
CA VAL A 34 26.45 -7.37 0.22
C VAL A 34 26.97 -8.48 1.15
N PRO A 35 26.45 -9.72 1.06
CA PRO A 35 26.92 -10.83 1.89
C PRO A 35 28.43 -11.07 1.74
N GLY A 36 29.14 -11.18 2.86
CA GLY A 36 30.59 -11.43 2.87
C GLY A 36 31.47 -10.23 2.50
N GLN A 37 30.90 -9.06 2.22
CA GLN A 37 31.65 -7.83 1.95
C GLN A 37 31.24 -6.73 2.94
N PRO A 38 31.93 -6.63 4.10
CA PRO A 38 31.69 -5.54 5.03
C PRO A 38 31.93 -4.19 4.34
N ASN A 39 31.04 -3.23 4.57
CA ASN A 39 31.04 -1.90 3.97
C ASN A 39 30.67 -1.83 2.48
N SER A 40 30.22 -2.92 1.86
CA SER A 40 29.67 -2.91 0.51
C SER A 40 28.15 -2.97 0.54
N VAL A 41 27.50 -2.11 -0.23
CA VAL A 41 26.04 -2.13 -0.41
C VAL A 41 25.67 -2.13 -1.90
N GLN A 42 24.57 -2.78 -2.23
CA GLN A 42 23.97 -2.80 -3.56
C GLN A 42 22.71 -1.95 -3.56
N LEU A 43 22.64 -0.94 -4.43
CA LEU A 43 21.42 -0.15 -4.59
C LEU A 43 20.25 -1.03 -5.06
N LEU A 44 19.05 -0.77 -4.54
CA LEU A 44 17.86 -1.54 -4.91
C LEU A 44 17.43 -1.33 -6.37
N SER A 45 17.75 -0.16 -6.95
CA SER A 45 17.54 0.20 -8.36
C SER A 45 18.44 1.37 -8.78
N SER A 46 18.47 1.69 -10.08
CA SER A 46 19.17 2.87 -10.61
C SER A 46 18.69 4.19 -9.98
N ASP A 47 17.42 4.23 -9.58
CA ASP A 47 16.74 5.42 -9.07
C ASP A 47 16.73 5.46 -7.53
N SER A 48 17.44 4.53 -6.89
CA SER A 48 17.55 4.44 -5.43
C SER A 48 18.57 5.42 -4.85
N LEU A 49 19.12 6.35 -5.64
CA LEU A 49 20.00 7.42 -5.20
C LEU A 49 19.32 8.78 -5.43
N ILE A 50 18.72 9.31 -4.37
CA ILE A 50 17.86 10.49 -4.44
C ILE A 50 18.60 11.68 -3.83
N PRO A 51 18.69 12.83 -4.50
CA PRO A 51 19.24 14.04 -3.90
C PRO A 51 18.52 14.35 -2.58
N ALA A 52 19.29 14.53 -1.51
CA ALA A 52 18.72 14.85 -0.22
C ALA A 52 18.17 16.28 -0.22
N GLY A 53 17.16 16.52 0.60
CA GLY A 53 16.55 17.83 0.78
C GLY A 53 15.33 17.74 1.69
N PRO A 54 14.83 18.88 2.19
CA PRO A 54 13.84 18.91 3.27
C PRO A 54 12.57 18.10 2.98
N MET A 55 12.12 18.09 1.72
CA MET A 55 10.93 17.32 1.32
C MET A 55 11.17 15.80 1.37
N ILE A 56 12.30 15.32 0.85
CA ILE A 56 12.64 13.88 0.84
C ILE A 56 12.91 13.41 2.27
N GLU A 57 13.62 14.21 3.06
CA GLU A 57 13.93 13.89 4.46
C GLU A 57 12.67 13.81 5.32
N ALA A 58 11.77 14.80 5.23
CA ALA A 58 10.50 14.76 5.96
C ALA A 58 9.60 13.58 5.54
N ARG A 59 9.61 13.23 4.25
CA ARG A 59 8.88 12.05 3.75
C ARG A 59 9.49 10.76 4.28
N LEU A 60 10.82 10.65 4.27
CA LEU A 60 11.53 9.49 4.78
C LEU A 60 11.27 9.31 6.29
N GLU A 61 11.37 10.37 7.07
CA GLU A 61 11.06 10.36 8.50
C GLU A 61 9.63 9.87 8.76
N ARG A 62 8.64 10.38 8.01
CA ARG A 62 7.25 9.94 8.11
C ARG A 62 7.10 8.45 7.81
N VAL A 63 7.70 7.97 6.72
CA VAL A 63 7.63 6.56 6.32
C VAL A 63 8.32 5.65 7.33
N LEU A 64 9.52 6.01 7.79
CA LEU A 64 10.26 5.24 8.79
C LEU A 64 9.51 5.20 10.13
N THR A 65 8.89 6.31 10.55
CA THR A 65 8.05 6.36 11.75
C THR A 65 6.86 5.41 11.64
N GLN A 66 6.17 5.40 10.49
CA GLN A 66 5.04 4.50 10.26
C GLN A 66 5.47 3.03 10.22
N LEU A 67 6.63 2.71 9.62
CA LEU A 67 7.15 1.34 9.58
C LEU A 67 7.66 0.84 10.93
N ALA A 68 8.13 1.74 11.79
CA ALA A 68 8.58 1.42 13.14
C ALA A 68 7.43 1.35 14.15
N ALA A 69 6.22 1.79 13.79
CA ALA A 69 5.07 1.75 14.67
C ALA A 69 4.67 0.30 14.98
N SER A 70 4.34 0.02 16.25
CA SER A 70 3.98 -1.33 16.71
C SER A 70 2.68 -1.85 16.08
N ASP A 71 1.83 -0.95 15.60
CA ASP A 71 0.54 -1.18 14.95
C ASP A 71 0.60 -0.96 13.43
N ALA A 72 1.82 -0.92 12.85
CA ALA A 72 1.99 -0.81 11.41
C ALA A 72 1.25 -1.95 10.68
N LEU A 73 0.46 -1.58 9.66
CA LEU A 73 -0.25 -2.56 8.83
C LEU A 73 0.76 -3.52 8.17
N PRO A 74 0.70 -4.83 8.50
CA PRO A 74 1.59 -5.80 7.88
C PRO A 74 1.29 -5.94 6.39
N ALA A 75 2.23 -6.53 5.63
CA ALA A 75 2.04 -6.75 4.20
C ALA A 75 0.74 -7.53 3.94
N ILE A 76 -0.08 -7.04 3.02
CA ILE A 76 -1.27 -7.74 2.55
C ILE A 76 -0.80 -8.84 1.59
N THR A 77 -1.33 -10.03 1.80
CA THR A 77 -0.98 -11.23 1.02
C THR A 77 -2.16 -11.77 0.22
N GLY A 78 -3.36 -11.27 0.50
CA GLY A 78 -4.57 -11.70 -0.20
C GLY A 78 -5.84 -11.16 0.46
N LEU A 79 -6.97 -11.61 -0.09
CA LEU A 79 -8.29 -11.36 0.45
C LEU A 79 -8.90 -12.71 0.79
N LYS A 80 -9.28 -12.88 2.06
CA LYS A 80 -9.74 -14.15 2.61
C LYS A 80 -11.20 -14.40 2.30
N ASP A 81 -12.05 -13.49 2.78
CA ASP A 81 -13.49 -13.67 2.82
C ASP A 81 -14.16 -12.35 2.42
N VAL A 82 -15.29 -12.43 1.72
CA VAL A 82 -16.15 -11.29 1.39
C VAL A 82 -17.61 -11.67 1.54
N ILE A 83 -18.37 -10.75 2.13
CA ILE A 83 -19.81 -10.87 2.35
C ILE A 83 -20.47 -9.55 2.02
N SER A 84 -21.65 -9.60 1.40
CA SER A 84 -22.50 -8.44 1.14
C SER A 84 -23.94 -8.73 1.54
N VAL A 85 -24.47 -7.93 2.46
CA VAL A 85 -25.80 -8.10 3.02
C VAL A 85 -26.66 -6.91 2.60
N ALA A 86 -27.82 -7.20 2.04
CA ALA A 86 -28.82 -6.17 1.75
C ALA A 86 -29.43 -5.64 3.06
N GLY A 87 -29.64 -4.32 3.12
CA GLY A 87 -30.33 -3.66 4.22
C GLY A 87 -31.86 -3.77 4.10
N ASN A 88 -32.55 -3.01 4.97
CA ASN A 88 -34.01 -3.00 5.01
C ASN A 88 -34.62 -2.13 3.91
N LEU A 89 -33.86 -1.14 3.44
CA LEU A 89 -34.29 -0.22 2.39
C LEU A 89 -33.77 -0.65 1.02
N ALA A 90 -34.54 -0.39 -0.03
CA ALA A 90 -34.11 -0.67 -1.40
C ALA A 90 -32.83 0.11 -1.73
N GLY A 91 -31.76 -0.61 -2.09
CA GLY A 91 -30.44 -0.03 -2.38
C GLY A 91 -29.55 0.17 -1.14
N GLU A 92 -30.03 -0.18 0.06
CA GLU A 92 -29.19 -0.27 1.25
C GLU A 92 -28.39 -1.57 1.24
N SER A 93 -27.11 -1.51 1.57
CA SER A 93 -26.26 -2.69 1.70
C SER A 93 -25.04 -2.42 2.57
N GLU A 94 -24.53 -3.48 3.17
CA GLU A 94 -23.23 -3.49 3.84
C GLU A 94 -22.38 -4.63 3.26
N THR A 95 -21.19 -4.27 2.77
CA THR A 95 -20.21 -5.23 2.25
C THR A 95 -18.99 -5.20 3.17
N GLN A 96 -18.53 -6.38 3.60
CA GLN A 96 -17.33 -6.55 4.43
C GLN A 96 -16.36 -7.48 3.71
N MET A 97 -15.07 -7.14 3.76
CA MET A 97 -13.99 -7.91 3.15
C MET A 97 -12.88 -8.11 4.16
N PHE A 98 -12.46 -9.36 4.38
CA PHE A 98 -11.43 -9.72 5.34
C PHE A 98 -10.12 -9.95 4.61
N ILE A 99 -9.07 -9.28 5.07
CA ILE A 99 -7.78 -9.20 4.39
C ILE A 99 -6.80 -10.17 5.04
N GLN A 100 -6.06 -10.91 4.21
CA GLN A 100 -4.97 -11.75 4.69
C GLN A 100 -3.71 -10.91 4.79
N THR A 101 -3.09 -10.90 5.96
CA THR A 101 -1.83 -10.21 6.21
C THR A 101 -0.71 -11.21 6.49
N ALA A 102 0.53 -10.83 6.22
CA ALA A 102 1.70 -11.70 6.38
C ALA A 102 1.91 -12.21 7.82
N THR A 103 1.42 -11.48 8.82
CA THR A 103 1.48 -11.87 10.23
C THR A 103 0.19 -12.51 10.76
N GLY A 104 -0.86 -12.57 9.93
CA GLY A 104 -2.19 -13.01 10.35
C GLY A 104 -2.97 -11.97 11.17
N ALA A 105 -2.49 -10.73 11.29
CA ALA A 105 -3.21 -9.64 11.92
C ALA A 105 -4.58 -9.41 11.24
N PRO A 106 -5.67 -9.27 12.01
CA PRO A 106 -7.01 -9.07 11.47
C PRO A 106 -7.14 -7.66 10.89
N VAL A 107 -7.58 -7.60 9.63
CA VAL A 107 -7.79 -6.36 8.88
C VAL A 107 -9.03 -6.53 8.02
N SER A 108 -9.91 -5.54 8.00
CA SER A 108 -11.11 -5.57 7.17
C SER A 108 -11.36 -4.25 6.44
N LEU A 109 -11.97 -4.37 5.27
CA LEU A 109 -12.58 -3.26 4.53
C LEU A 109 -14.10 -3.36 4.67
N SER A 110 -14.77 -2.22 4.79
CA SER A 110 -16.22 -2.15 4.78
C SER A 110 -16.72 -1.09 3.80
N VAL A 111 -17.83 -1.38 3.11
CA VAL A 111 -18.60 -0.42 2.32
C VAL A 111 -20.04 -0.43 2.80
N VAL A 112 -20.55 0.74 3.17
CA VAL A 112 -21.95 0.96 3.56
C VAL A 112 -22.62 1.84 2.52
N ARG A 113 -23.71 1.34 1.94
CA ARG A 113 -24.58 2.09 1.04
C ARG A 113 -25.91 2.37 1.71
N ARG A 114 -26.38 3.61 1.63
CA ARG A 114 -27.71 4.02 2.08
C ARG A 114 -28.42 4.77 0.96
N PRO A 115 -29.75 4.61 0.81
CA PRO A 115 -30.49 5.29 -0.25
C PRO A 115 -30.36 6.82 -0.16
N GLY A 116 -30.07 7.47 -1.28
CA GLY A 116 -29.89 8.92 -1.35
C GLY A 116 -28.60 9.46 -0.72
N MET A 117 -27.68 8.59 -0.30
CA MET A 117 -26.37 8.96 0.23
C MET A 117 -25.25 8.40 -0.65
N GLU A 118 -24.13 9.11 -0.69
CA GLU A 118 -22.90 8.56 -1.28
C GLU A 118 -22.43 7.33 -0.47
N PRO A 119 -21.88 6.30 -1.14
CA PRO A 119 -21.31 5.15 -0.44
C PRO A 119 -20.19 5.58 0.51
N HIS A 120 -20.22 5.05 1.73
CA HIS A 120 -19.16 5.25 2.71
C HIS A 120 -18.30 3.99 2.80
N TRP A 121 -16.98 4.13 2.89
CA TRP A 121 -16.09 3.00 3.07
C TRP A 121 -14.90 3.33 3.96
N GLY A 122 -14.26 2.29 4.50
CA GLY A 122 -13.06 2.45 5.30
C GLY A 122 -12.36 1.16 5.68
N VAL A 123 -11.27 1.30 6.41
CA VAL A 123 -10.43 0.23 6.93
C VAL A 123 -10.57 0.12 8.44
N SER A 124 -10.73 -1.10 8.95
CA SER A 124 -10.56 -1.40 10.37
C SER A 124 -9.30 -2.25 10.58
N LEU A 125 -8.42 -1.78 11.46
CA LEU A 125 -7.23 -2.50 11.92
C LEU A 125 -7.57 -3.14 13.25
N GLY A 126 -7.56 -4.48 13.33
CA GLY A 126 -7.99 -5.21 14.52
C GLY A 126 -9.27 -6.03 14.29
N GLU A 127 -9.77 -6.65 15.37
CA GLU A 127 -10.92 -7.56 15.33
C GLU A 127 -12.28 -6.84 15.25
N ILE A 128 -12.32 -5.56 15.62
CA ILE A 128 -13.57 -4.80 15.69
C ILE A 128 -13.80 -4.08 14.37
N VAL A 129 -14.90 -4.42 13.70
CA VAL A 129 -15.40 -3.69 12.52
C VAL A 129 -15.96 -2.35 13.00
N ASP A 130 -15.40 -1.25 12.49
CA ASP A 130 -15.83 0.11 12.82
C ASP A 130 -16.63 0.72 11.66
N GLN A 131 -17.91 1.04 11.89
CA GLN A 131 -18.75 1.72 10.89
C GLN A 131 -18.36 3.19 10.66
N GLY A 132 -17.51 3.76 11.50
CA GLY A 132 -16.85 5.06 11.32
C GLY A 132 -15.46 4.96 10.69
N ALA A 133 -15.05 3.75 10.27
CA ALA A 133 -13.79 3.52 9.59
C ALA A 133 -13.64 4.44 8.39
N ARG A 134 -12.44 5.00 8.21
CA ARG A 134 -12.12 5.89 7.09
C ARG A 134 -11.20 5.19 6.10
N PRO A 135 -11.17 5.65 4.85
CA PRO A 135 -10.12 5.27 3.91
C PRO A 135 -8.74 5.60 4.48
N PRO A 136 -7.70 4.80 4.16
CA PRO A 136 -6.35 5.15 4.55
C PRO A 136 -5.92 6.43 3.84
N GLU A 137 -5.24 7.33 4.56
CA GLU A 137 -4.78 8.58 3.96
C GLU A 137 -3.74 8.33 2.86
N PRO A 138 -3.81 9.04 1.71
CA PRO A 138 -2.80 8.95 0.68
C PRO A 138 -1.38 9.19 1.22
N GLU A 139 -0.38 8.59 0.56
CA GLU A 139 1.03 8.70 0.95
C GLU A 139 1.37 8.13 2.35
N THR A 140 0.51 7.26 2.89
CA THR A 140 0.81 6.45 4.08
C THR A 140 1.17 5.02 3.70
N ILE A 141 1.84 4.31 4.61
CA ILE A 141 2.07 2.86 4.47
C ILE A 141 0.75 2.11 4.37
N ALA A 142 -0.25 2.45 5.19
CA ALA A 142 -1.57 1.81 5.11
C ALA A 142 -2.17 1.95 3.70
N TRP A 143 -2.18 3.17 3.14
CA TRP A 143 -2.64 3.40 1.78
C TRP A 143 -1.82 2.61 0.76
N TYR A 144 -0.49 2.61 0.88
CA TYR A 144 0.39 1.86 -0.01
C TYR A 144 0.03 0.37 -0.02
N ARG A 145 -0.15 -0.25 1.15
CA ARG A 145 -0.54 -1.66 1.27
C ARG A 145 -1.85 -1.91 0.53
N PHE A 146 -2.90 -1.13 0.78
CA PHE A 146 -4.19 -1.35 0.13
C PHE A 146 -4.16 -1.05 -1.37
N ALA A 147 -3.54 0.04 -1.80
CA ALA A 147 -3.51 0.42 -3.21
C ALA A 147 -2.66 -0.56 -4.05
N CYS A 148 -1.57 -1.08 -3.48
CA CYS A 148 -0.56 -1.84 -4.23
C CYS A 148 -0.61 -3.35 -4.04
N GLU A 149 -1.16 -3.86 -2.93
CA GLU A 149 -1.07 -5.29 -2.59
C GLU A 149 -2.43 -5.99 -2.60
N LEU A 150 -3.54 -5.24 -2.67
CA LEU A 150 -4.85 -5.83 -2.91
C LEU A 150 -4.93 -6.45 -4.32
N PRO A 151 -5.55 -7.64 -4.47
CA PRO A 151 -5.71 -8.28 -5.77
C PRO A 151 -6.50 -7.39 -6.74
N ASP A 152 -6.34 -7.58 -8.05
CA ASP A 152 -7.07 -6.75 -9.01
C ASP A 152 -8.58 -7.01 -9.02
N GLN A 153 -8.98 -8.23 -8.65
CA GLN A 153 -10.36 -8.68 -8.53
C GLN A 153 -10.54 -9.53 -7.28
N LEU A 154 -11.77 -9.63 -6.79
CA LEU A 154 -12.09 -10.54 -5.70
C LEU A 154 -11.84 -12.00 -6.13
N PRO A 155 -11.02 -12.78 -5.37
CA PRO A 155 -10.83 -14.21 -5.62
C PRO A 155 -12.16 -14.96 -5.61
N ALA A 156 -12.31 -15.95 -6.49
CA ALA A 156 -13.57 -16.67 -6.65
C ALA A 156 -13.99 -17.48 -5.41
N ASP A 157 -13.01 -17.90 -4.62
CA ASP A 157 -13.12 -18.66 -3.37
C ASP A 157 -13.31 -17.79 -2.13
N SER A 158 -13.23 -16.47 -2.24
CA SER A 158 -13.43 -15.58 -1.09
C SER A 158 -14.90 -15.29 -0.76
N TYR A 159 -15.84 -15.60 -1.64
CA TYR A 159 -17.26 -15.32 -1.39
C TYR A 159 -17.85 -16.25 -0.32
N LEU A 160 -18.28 -15.69 0.81
CA LEU A 160 -18.99 -16.43 1.86
C LEU A 160 -20.43 -16.79 1.45
N GLN A 161 -20.99 -16.07 0.48
CA GLN A 161 -22.37 -16.25 0.00
C GLN A 161 -22.37 -16.80 -1.43
N SER A 162 -23.31 -17.71 -1.69
CA SER A 162 -23.47 -18.33 -3.01
C SER A 162 -24.43 -17.58 -3.94
N ASP A 163 -25.28 -16.69 -3.41
CA ASP A 163 -26.29 -16.01 -4.22
C ASP A 163 -25.67 -14.97 -5.15
N ARG A 164 -26.25 -14.83 -6.34
CA ARG A 164 -25.69 -13.98 -7.39
C ARG A 164 -25.78 -12.49 -7.06
N ALA A 165 -26.79 -12.07 -6.30
CA ALA A 165 -27.05 -10.66 -6.03
C ALA A 165 -25.99 -10.09 -5.07
N SER A 166 -25.75 -10.76 -3.94
CA SER A 166 -24.71 -10.38 -2.97
C SER A 166 -23.31 -10.45 -3.58
N ARG A 167 -23.01 -11.47 -4.39
CA ARG A 167 -21.71 -11.55 -5.08
C ARG A 167 -21.48 -10.38 -6.04
N ARG A 168 -22.52 -9.96 -6.79
CA ARG A 168 -22.42 -8.80 -7.67
C ARG A 168 -22.25 -7.51 -6.87
N GLN A 169 -23.01 -7.32 -5.79
CA GLN A 169 -22.88 -6.15 -4.91
C GLN A 169 -21.45 -6.05 -4.34
N ALA A 170 -20.90 -7.15 -3.85
CA ALA A 170 -19.51 -7.21 -3.38
C ALA A 170 -18.48 -6.84 -4.46
N GLN A 171 -18.68 -7.28 -5.70
CA GLN A 171 -17.80 -6.91 -6.84
C GLN A 171 -17.84 -5.41 -7.13
N GLU A 172 -19.05 -4.83 -7.15
CA GLU A 172 -19.25 -3.40 -7.38
C GLU A 172 -18.61 -2.55 -6.27
N ASP A 173 -18.73 -3.01 -5.01
CA ASP A 173 -18.12 -2.36 -3.85
C ASP A 173 -16.60 -2.49 -3.82
N TYR A 174 -16.06 -3.64 -4.22
CA TYR A 174 -14.62 -3.81 -4.35
C TYR A 174 -14.04 -2.91 -5.45
N ALA A 175 -14.72 -2.85 -6.60
CA ALA A 175 -14.34 -1.95 -7.68
C ALA A 175 -14.45 -0.47 -7.27
N PHE A 176 -15.42 -0.11 -6.43
CA PHE A 176 -15.52 1.22 -5.83
C PHE A 176 -14.30 1.54 -4.96
N ILE A 177 -13.93 0.66 -4.03
CA ILE A 177 -12.73 0.82 -3.19
C ILE A 177 -11.46 0.97 -4.06
N LYS A 178 -11.27 0.11 -5.07
CA LYS A 178 -10.09 0.18 -5.95
C LYS A 178 -10.01 1.52 -6.71
N ARG A 179 -11.17 2.12 -7.06
CA ARG A 179 -11.20 3.47 -7.68
C ARG A 179 -10.86 4.56 -6.68
N GLU A 180 -11.40 4.50 -5.46
CA GLU A 180 -11.15 5.48 -4.40
C GLU A 180 -9.69 5.46 -3.91
N LEU A 181 -9.08 4.28 -3.82
CA LEU A 181 -7.65 4.13 -3.51
C LEU A 181 -6.76 4.74 -4.59
N GLY A 182 -7.21 4.74 -5.84
CA GLY A 182 -6.45 5.15 -7.01
C GLY A 182 -5.40 4.10 -7.44
N PRO A 183 -4.69 4.36 -8.54
CA PRO A 183 -3.66 3.46 -9.04
C PRO A 183 -2.43 3.44 -8.10
N CYS A 184 -1.85 2.26 -7.91
CA CYS A 184 -0.50 2.15 -7.34
C CYS A 184 0.54 2.53 -8.40
N GLU A 185 0.67 3.82 -8.69
CA GLU A 185 1.73 4.30 -9.57
C GLU A 185 3.07 4.28 -8.84
N ARG A 186 3.95 3.33 -9.19
CA ARG A 186 5.36 3.39 -8.81
C ARG A 186 6.05 4.48 -9.64
N ARG A 187 5.94 5.73 -9.22
CA ARG A 187 6.69 6.84 -9.84
C ARG A 187 8.15 6.73 -9.45
N MET A 188 8.93 6.13 -10.34
CA MET A 188 10.39 6.21 -10.34
C MET A 188 10.73 7.47 -11.15
N GLY A 189 11.17 8.51 -10.45
CA GLY A 189 11.52 9.81 -11.02
C GLY A 189 12.93 10.20 -10.63
#